data_AF-A0A969V563-F1
#
_entry.id   AF-A0A969V563-F1
#
_cell.length_a   1.000
_cell.length_b   1.000
_cell.length_c   1.000
_cell.angle_alpha   90.00
_cell.angle_beta   90.00
_cell.angle_gamma   90.00
#
_symmetry.space_group_name_H-M   'P 1'
#
loop_
_entity.id
_entity.type
_entity.pdbx_description
1 polymer ?
#
loop_
_entity_poly.entity_id
_entity_poly.type
_entity_poly.pdbx_seq_one_letter_code
_entity_poly.pdbx_strand_id
1 'polypeptide(L)' 'METLEFIIYPDGRVQEKVTGIVGASCAEVTAAIEAQLGHVLTHEPTSEYFATKVQQPSVVNTQTTFSDW' A
#
# COMPACT_ATOMS: atom_id res chain seq x y z
N MET A 1 -6.52 -8.46 -1.46
CA MET A 1 -5.52 -9.53 -1.63
C MET A 1 -4.24 -8.83 -2.03
N GLU A 2 -3.15 -9.07 -1.32
CA GLU A 2 -1.85 -8.42 -1.53
C GLU A 2 -1.02 -9.28 -2.49
N THR A 3 -0.40 -8.66 -3.50
CA THR A 3 0.36 -9.37 -4.53
C THR A 3 1.64 -8.62 -4.83
N LEU A 4 2.76 -9.35 -4.81
CA LEU A 4 4.06 -8.90 -5.30
C LEU A 4 4.39 -9.66 -6.59
N GLU A 5 4.63 -8.94 -7.67
CA GLU A 5 5.00 -9.48 -8.97
C GLU A 5 6.44 -9.06 -9.32
N PHE A 6 7.23 -10.02 -9.78
CA PHE A 6 8.61 -9.80 -10.21
C PHE A 6 8.76 -10.16 -11.69
N ILE A 7 9.26 -9.22 -12.48
CA ILE A 7 9.60 -9.42 -13.88
C ILE A 7 11.11 -9.35 -14.02
N ILE A 8 11.73 -10.46 -14.40
CA ILE A 8 13.18 -10.54 -14.64
C ILE A 8 13.42 -10.44 -16.14
N TYR A 9 14.11 -9.37 -16.55
CA TYR A 9 14.47 -9.16 -17.94
C TYR A 9 15.75 -9.92 -18.29
N PRO A 10 15.93 -10.32 -19.57
CA PRO A 10 17.12 -11.04 -20.03
C PRO A 10 18.42 -10.22 -19.92
N ASP A 11 18.31 -8.91 -19.71
CA ASP A 11 19.45 -8.02 -19.44
C ASP A 11 19.85 -7.96 -17.95
N GLY A 12 19.18 -8.74 -17.09
CA GLY A 12 19.45 -8.82 -15.66
C GLY A 12 18.73 -7.78 -14.81
N ARG A 13 17.89 -6.92 -15.39
CA ARG A 13 17.06 -5.99 -14.62
C ARG A 13 15.87 -6.72 -14.00
N VAL A 14 15.52 -6.33 -12.77
CA VAL A 14 14.33 -6.83 -12.07
C VAL A 14 13.37 -5.67 -11.90
N GLN A 15 12.13 -5.85 -12.34
CA GLN A 15 11.04 -4.94 -12.07
C GLN A 15 10.12 -5.55 -11.03
N GLU A 16 9.88 -4.82 -9.95
CA GLU A 16 8.96 -5.19 -8.88
C GLU A 16 7.66 -4.39 -9.00
N LYS A 17 6.53 -5.07 -8.87
CA LYS A 17 5.21 -4.46 -8.85
C LYS A 17 4.44 -4.93 -7.62
N VAL A 18 4.15 -3.99 -6.73
CA VAL A 18 3.37 -4.23 -5.51
C VAL A 18 1.94 -3.76 -5.71
N THR A 19 0.98 -4.61 -5.37
CA THR A 19 -0.45 -4.28 -5.46
C THR A 19 -1.20 -4.76 -4.23
N GLY A 20 -2.27 -4.05 -3.86
CA GLY A 20 -3.12 -4.42 -2.72
C GLY A 20 -2.58 -4.03 -1.34
N ILE A 21 -1.38 -3.46 -1.26
CA ILE A 21 -0.83 -2.82 -0.06
C ILE A 21 -1.12 -1.32 -0.13
N VAL A 22 -1.74 -0.77 0.90
CA VAL A 22 -2.13 0.65 0.97
C VAL A 22 -1.17 1.44 1.85
N GLY A 23 -0.84 2.65 1.41
CA GLY A 23 0.06 3.56 2.11
C GLY A 23 1.54 3.17 2.03
N ALA A 24 2.36 3.82 2.86
CA ALA A 24 3.81 3.64 2.89
C ALA A 24 4.27 2.24 3.33
N SER A 25 3.36 1.39 3.82
CA SER A 25 3.68 0.02 4.23
C SER A 25 4.21 -0.83 3.07
N CYS A 26 3.92 -0.49 1.82
CA CYS A 26 4.51 -1.18 0.67
C CYS A 26 6.04 -0.96 0.61
N ALA A 27 6.52 0.24 0.95
CA ALA A 27 7.94 0.57 0.91
C ALA A 27 8.74 -0.19 1.97
N GLU A 28 8.14 -0.47 3.14
CA GLU A 28 8.80 -1.27 4.18
C GLU A 28 8.96 -2.73 3.75
N VAL A 29 7.95 -3.27 3.05
CA VAL A 29 7.98 -4.65 2.55
C VAL A 29 9.01 -4.80 1.43
N THR A 30 9.09 -3.83 0.51
CA THR A 30 10.07 -3.88 -0.58
C THR A 30 11.49 -3.58 -0.12
N ALA A 31 11.70 -2.81 0.96
CA ALA A 31 13.03 -2.43 1.43
C ALA A 31 13.98 -3.63 1.67
N ALA A 32 13.48 -4.72 2.25
CA ALA A 32 14.29 -5.92 2.49
C ALA A 32 14.66 -6.63 1.18
N ILE A 33 13.79 -6.55 0.17
CA ILE A 33 13.95 -7.19 -1.14
C ILE A 33 14.90 -6.35 -2.00
N GLU A 34 14.70 -5.04 -2.03
CA GLU A 34 15.58 -4.07 -2.69
C GLU A 34 17.02 -4.19 -2.18
N ALA A 35 17.21 -4.33 -0.85
CA ALA A 35 18.53 -4.55 -0.27
C ALA A 35 19.24 -5.83 -0.74
N GLN A 36 18.47 -6.85 -1.14
CA GLN A 36 19.01 -8.11 -1.68
C GLN A 36 19.21 -8.06 -3.20
N LEU A 37 18.33 -7.35 -3.93
CA LEU A 37 18.39 -7.21 -5.38
C LEU A 37 19.44 -6.18 -5.83
N GLY A 38 19.78 -5.20 -4.99
CA GLY A 38 20.85 -4.23 -5.22
C GLY A 38 20.39 -2.78 -5.11
N HIS A 39 20.56 -2.01 -6.19
CA HIS A 39 20.21 -0.58 -6.22
C HIS A 39 18.94 -0.32 -7.00
N VAL A 40 18.01 0.42 -6.40
CA VAL A 40 16.80 0.90 -7.06
C VAL A 40 17.16 2.01 -8.04
N LEU A 41 16.94 1.76 -9.34
CA LEU A 41 17.19 2.74 -10.39
C LEU A 41 16.02 3.71 -10.55
N THR A 42 14.79 3.20 -10.40
CA THR A 42 13.55 3.94 -10.63
C THR A 42 12.50 3.48 -9.64
N HIS A 43 11.82 4.42 -9.01
CA HIS A 43 10.69 4.16 -8.12
C HIS A 43 9.50 5.00 -8.58
N GLU A 44 8.37 4.36 -8.84
CA GLU A 44 7.14 5.00 -9.30
C GLU A 44 5.98 4.66 -8.35
N PRO A 45 5.55 5.60 -7.48
CA PRO A 45 4.47 5.34 -6.54
C PRO A 45 3.13 5.25 -7.27
N THR A 46 2.34 4.22 -6.96
CA THR A 46 0.99 4.04 -7.51
C THR A 46 -0.05 4.76 -6.65
N SER A 47 -1.30 4.83 -7.12
CA SER A 47 -2.42 5.43 -6.37
C SER A 47 -2.59 4.85 -4.96
N GLU A 48 -2.30 3.57 -4.78
CA GLU A 48 -2.38 2.85 -3.52
C GLU A 48 -1.36 3.35 -2.49
N TYR A 49 -0.21 3.85 -2.94
CA TYR A 49 0.80 4.47 -2.08
C TYR A 49 0.26 5.72 -1.37
N PHE A 50 -0.55 6.50 -2.09
CA PHE A 50 -1.17 7.72 -1.56
C PHE A 50 -2.51 7.47 -0.85
N ALA A 51 -3.05 6.25 -0.95
CA ALA A 51 -4.26 5.86 -0.26
C ALA A 51 -3.98 5.78 1.25
N THR A 52 -4.40 6.81 1.99
CA THR A 52 -4.44 6.76 3.45
C THR A 52 -5.51 5.77 3.87
N LYS A 53 -5.20 4.79 4.73
CA LYS A 53 -6.23 4.02 5.44
C LYS A 53 -7.06 5.01 6.24
N VAL A 54 -8.18 5.46 5.68
CA VAL A 54 -9.22 6.11 6.45
C VAL A 54 -9.74 5.02 7.38
N GLN A 55 -9.27 5.01 8.63
CA GLN A 55 -9.95 4.26 9.69
C GLN A 55 -11.34 4.87 9.77
N GLN A 56 -12.31 4.27 9.10
CA GLN A 56 -13.72 4.59 9.32
C GLN A 56 -13.96 4.36 10.82
N PRO A 57 -14.27 5.41 11.61
CA PRO A 57 -14.71 5.18 12.97
C PRO A 57 -15.99 4.35 12.88
N SER A 58 -15.90 3.11 13.35
CA SER A 58 -17.02 2.23 13.54
C SER A 58 -18.04 2.94 14.42
N VAL A 59 -19.28 3.06 13.90
CA VAL A 59 -20.50 3.49 14.58
C VAL A 59 -20.46 4.85 15.31
N VAL A 60 -20.89 5.89 14.60
CA VAL A 60 -21.55 7.03 15.27
C VAL A 60 -22.90 6.53 15.77
N ASN A 61 -22.97 6.16 17.04
CA ASN A 61 -24.23 5.82 17.69
C ASN A 61 -25.00 7.14 17.92
N THR A 62 -25.76 7.59 16.91
CA THR A 62 -26.69 8.71 17.07
C THR A 62 -27.85 8.25 17.92
N GLN A 63 -27.69 8.26 19.24
CA GLN A 63 -28.80 8.20 20.18
C GLN A 63 -29.61 9.49 20.01
N THR A 64 -30.58 9.46 19.11
CA THR A 64 -31.63 10.48 19.01
C THR A 64 -32.49 10.35 20.26
N THR A 65 -32.16 11.10 21.31
CA THR A 65 -33.15 11.46 22.33
C THR A 65 -34.18 12.35 21.65
N PHE A 66 -35.28 11.73 21.21
CA PHE A 66 -36.47 12.43 20.79
C PHE A 66 -37.11 12.99 22.07
N SER A 67 -36.84 14.27 22.36
CA SER A 67 -37.54 15.00 23.42
C SER A 67 -38.88 15.45 22.88
N ASP A 68 -39.94 14.85 23.42
CA ASP A 68 -41.33 15.26 23.23
C ASP A 68 -41.54 16.60 23.95
N TRP A 69 -41.84 17.66 23.19
CA TRP A 69 -42.30 18.98 23.64
C TRP A 69 -43.43 19.45 22.73
#